data_AF-A0A7C6YQ09-F1
#
_entry.id   AF-A0A7C6YQ09-F1
#
_cell.length_a   1.000
_cell.length_b   1.000
_cell.length_c   1.000
_cell.angle_alpha   90.00
_cell.angle_beta   90.00
_cell.angle_gamma   90.00
#
_symmetry.space_group_name_H-M   'P 1'
#
loop_
_entity.id
_entity.type
_entity.pdbx_description
1 polymer ?
#
loop_
_entity_poly.entity_id
_entity_poly.type
_entity_poly.pdbx_seq_one_letter_code
_entity_poly.pdbx_strand_id
1 'polypeptide(L)'
;MLTSRTRRNVSLVLFIGLLLVSAGVWSMAPEEEGMRDGTFSGSAQGFKGAVLVDVTIVDGKITAIEVDPNEETPFIAEPAIEQLVGEILAAQSTEVDVVSGATFTSEAVIKAVDQALRKASTVFADGVHTGKAEGFSSTITVEVTVSGGAIARVEVVDHDDTPFIAQGAVDQIPAAIVEAQSWDVEAVSGATLTSQGIMNAVEDALGGE
;
A
#
# COMPACT_ATOMS: atom_id res chain seq x y z
N MET A 1 -55.94 -59.68 14.04
CA MET A 1 -55.47 -61.05 13.74
C MET A 1 -53.96 -61.10 13.88
N LEU A 2 -53.38 -62.24 14.28
CA LEU A 2 -51.93 -62.45 14.39
C LEU A 2 -51.42 -63.18 13.14
N THR A 3 -50.25 -62.78 12.63
CA THR A 3 -49.15 -63.71 12.29
C THR A 3 -47.83 -62.94 12.16
N SER A 4 -46.75 -63.51 12.70
CA SER A 4 -45.38 -62.95 12.71
C SER A 4 -44.36 -64.00 12.24
N ARG A 5 -43.05 -63.63 12.22
CA ARG A 5 -41.80 -64.42 12.03
C ARG A 5 -41.08 -64.18 10.69
N THR A 6 -39.74 -64.23 10.51
CA THR A 6 -38.48 -64.18 11.35
C THR A 6 -37.30 -63.91 10.37
N ARG A 7 -36.03 -63.55 10.68
CA ARG A 7 -35.17 -63.44 11.90
C ARG A 7 -34.64 -61.96 12.00
N ARG A 8 -33.77 -61.45 12.91
CA ARG A 8 -32.78 -61.89 13.93
C ARG A 8 -31.37 -62.37 13.48
N ASN A 9 -30.45 -61.41 13.24
CA ASN A 9 -28.96 -61.45 13.42
C ASN A 9 -28.54 -59.96 13.56
N VAL A 10 -28.02 -59.37 14.64
CA VAL A 10 -27.16 -59.73 15.80
C VAL A 10 -25.65 -59.71 15.49
N SER A 11 -24.89 -59.11 16.43
CA SER A 11 -23.46 -58.71 16.42
C SER A 11 -23.19 -57.35 15.75
N LEU A 12 -22.78 -56.27 16.44
CA LEU A 12 -21.85 -56.08 17.58
C LEU A 12 -20.37 -56.30 17.21
N VAL A 13 -19.71 -55.23 16.79
CA VAL A 13 -18.25 -55.06 16.88
C VAL A 13 -17.99 -53.65 17.40
N LEU A 14 -17.35 -53.54 18.57
CA LEU A 14 -16.72 -52.29 18.99
C LEU A 14 -15.47 -52.06 18.12
N PHE A 15 -15.28 -50.82 17.65
CA PHE A 15 -13.93 -50.33 17.38
C PHE A 15 -13.76 -48.97 18.05
N ILE A 16 -12.88 -48.93 19.05
CA ILE A 16 -12.56 -47.74 19.82
C ILE A 16 -11.57 -46.91 18.98
N GLY A 17 -12.11 -46.02 18.15
CA GLY A 17 -11.33 -45.03 17.41
C GLY A 17 -10.89 -43.87 18.29
N LEU A 18 -10.03 -44.14 19.29
CA LEU A 18 -9.38 -43.09 20.07
C LEU A 18 -8.27 -42.46 19.22
N LEU A 19 -8.55 -41.32 18.59
CA LEU A 19 -7.53 -40.42 18.10
C LEU A 19 -7.95 -38.99 18.42
N LEU A 20 -7.05 -38.26 19.07
CA LEU A 20 -7.30 -36.94 19.64
C LEU A 20 -7.55 -35.92 18.52
N VAL A 21 -8.81 -35.50 18.34
CA VAL A 21 -9.09 -34.17 17.79
C VAL A 21 -8.81 -33.17 18.91
N SER A 22 -7.53 -32.98 19.21
CA SER A 22 -7.07 -31.78 19.87
C SER A 22 -7.22 -30.64 18.88
N ALA A 23 -8.45 -30.12 18.78
CA ALA A 23 -8.71 -28.80 18.25
C ALA A 23 -8.03 -27.80 19.20
N GLY A 24 -6.72 -27.66 19.04
CA GLY A 24 -6.09 -26.38 19.27
C GLY A 24 -6.84 -25.42 18.37
N VAL A 25 -7.73 -24.64 18.96
CA VAL A 25 -8.10 -23.34 18.40
C VAL A 25 -6.80 -22.57 18.47
N TRP A 26 -6.02 -22.65 17.38
CA TRP A 26 -4.85 -21.80 17.21
C TRP A 26 -5.37 -20.38 17.39
N SER A 27 -4.80 -19.65 18.33
CA SER A 27 -5.16 -18.27 18.52
C SER A 27 -4.73 -17.54 17.25
N MET A 28 -5.67 -17.31 16.34
CA MET A 28 -5.68 -16.08 15.57
C MET A 28 -5.85 -14.98 16.62
N ALA A 29 -4.72 -14.58 17.18
CA ALA A 29 -4.57 -13.19 17.58
C ALA A 29 -4.93 -12.35 16.34
N PRO A 30 -5.47 -11.13 16.51
CA PRO A 30 -5.39 -10.19 15.41
C PRO A 30 -3.93 -10.14 14.96
N GLU A 31 -3.69 -10.22 13.66
CA GLU A 31 -2.47 -9.63 13.12
C GLU A 31 -2.55 -8.16 13.55
N GLU A 32 -1.53 -7.67 14.26
CA GLU A 32 -1.50 -6.27 14.68
C GLU A 32 -1.60 -5.40 13.41
N GLU A 33 -2.31 -4.27 13.49
CA GLU A 33 -2.42 -3.30 12.39
C GLU A 33 -1.08 -2.56 12.23
N GLY A 34 -0.05 -3.30 11.84
CA GLY A 34 1.27 -2.81 11.48
C GLY A 34 1.28 -2.27 10.06
N MET A 35 2.26 -1.42 9.78
CA MET A 35 2.54 -0.95 8.43
C MET A 35 2.87 -2.14 7.52
N ARG A 36 2.42 -2.07 6.26
CA ARG A 36 2.66 -3.11 5.26
C ARG A 36 4.16 -3.31 5.02
N ASP A 37 4.58 -4.56 4.88
CA ASP A 37 5.95 -4.91 4.51
C ASP A 37 6.26 -4.48 3.06
N GLY A 38 7.50 -4.08 2.81
CA GLY A 38 7.97 -3.56 1.52
C GLY A 38 8.92 -2.38 1.67
N THR A 39 9.27 -1.74 0.55
CA THR A 39 10.04 -0.48 0.54
C THR A 39 9.15 0.64 0.01
N PHE A 40 9.12 1.77 0.71
CA PHE A 40 8.22 2.89 0.44
C PHE A 40 9.01 4.19 0.31
N SER A 41 8.89 4.86 -0.82
CA SER A 41 9.58 6.12 -1.11
C SER A 41 8.75 7.34 -0.70
N GLY A 42 9.39 8.30 -0.04
CA GLY A 42 8.86 9.65 0.24
C GLY A 42 9.85 10.75 -0.14
N SER A 43 9.37 11.99 -0.27
CA SER A 43 10.19 13.12 -0.69
C SER A 43 9.68 14.46 -0.18
N ALA A 44 10.58 15.26 0.40
CA ALA A 44 10.27 16.59 0.92
C ALA A 44 11.37 17.61 0.60
N GLN A 45 10.97 18.88 0.49
CA GLN A 45 11.89 19.99 0.21
C GLN A 45 12.83 20.27 1.40
N GLY A 46 14.14 20.05 1.19
CA GLY A 46 15.23 20.43 2.09
C GLY A 46 15.72 21.86 1.87
N PHE A 47 16.94 22.16 2.35
CA PHE A 47 17.52 23.50 2.30
C PHE A 47 17.92 23.95 0.88
N LYS A 48 18.31 23.02 0.00
CA LYS A 48 18.75 23.30 -1.38
C LYS A 48 17.96 22.54 -2.45
N GLY A 49 17.53 21.32 -2.16
CA GLY A 49 16.79 20.47 -3.11
C GLY A 49 15.78 19.58 -2.39
N ALA A 50 15.09 18.73 -3.15
CA ALA A 50 14.32 17.65 -2.54
C ALA A 50 15.25 16.63 -1.88
N VAL A 51 14.86 16.12 -0.72
CA VAL A 51 15.46 14.94 -0.09
C VAL A 51 14.51 13.79 -0.35
N LEU A 52 15.01 12.74 -1.02
CA LEU A 52 14.28 11.49 -1.26
C LEU A 52 14.73 10.47 -0.21
N VAL A 53 13.78 9.65 0.27
CA VAL A 53 14.01 8.64 1.31
C VAL A 53 13.22 7.38 1.00
N ASP A 54 13.90 6.23 0.98
CA ASP A 54 13.29 4.91 0.90
C ASP A 54 13.26 4.26 2.29
N VAL A 55 12.08 3.86 2.74
CA VAL A 55 11.84 3.24 4.04
C VAL A 55 11.45 1.78 3.84
N THR A 56 12.26 0.85 4.36
CA THR A 56 11.98 -0.59 4.25
C THR A 56 11.36 -1.11 5.55
N ILE A 57 10.26 -1.84 5.40
CA ILE A 57 9.42 -2.38 6.47
C ILE A 57 9.37 -3.91 6.34
N VAL A 58 9.61 -4.61 7.46
CA VAL A 58 9.56 -6.09 7.56
C VAL A 58 8.96 -6.47 8.91
N ASP A 59 8.07 -7.47 8.94
CA ASP A 59 7.28 -7.87 10.11
C ASP A 59 6.55 -6.67 10.77
N GLY A 60 6.09 -5.71 9.95
CA GLY A 60 5.46 -4.47 10.38
C GLY A 60 6.37 -3.50 11.14
N LYS A 61 7.69 -3.53 10.89
CA LYS A 61 8.70 -2.69 11.55
C LYS A 61 9.64 -2.02 10.57
N ILE A 62 10.01 -0.77 10.86
CA ILE A 62 11.03 -0.04 10.09
C ILE A 62 12.37 -0.74 10.31
N THR A 63 12.94 -1.34 9.26
CA THR A 63 14.19 -2.10 9.31
C THR A 63 15.35 -1.39 8.62
N ALA A 64 15.08 -0.56 7.62
CA ALA A 64 16.06 0.33 7.01
C ALA A 64 15.41 1.66 6.58
N ILE A 65 16.24 2.71 6.55
CA ILE A 65 15.92 4.00 5.95
C ILE A 65 17.14 4.40 5.13
N GLU A 66 16.99 4.49 3.81
CA GLU A 66 18.04 4.90 2.89
C GLU A 66 17.71 6.30 2.39
N VAL A 67 18.65 7.24 2.53
CA VAL A 67 18.48 8.64 2.10
C VAL A 67 19.30 8.88 0.84
N ASP A 68 18.61 9.29 -0.22
CA ASP A 68 19.15 9.33 -1.57
C ASP A 68 20.19 10.48 -1.73
N PRO A 69 21.10 10.42 -2.72
CA PRO A 69 22.08 11.48 -2.97
C PRO A 69 21.41 12.84 -3.21
N ASN A 70 21.59 13.76 -2.26
CA ASN A 70 20.86 15.02 -2.16
C ASN A 70 21.79 16.24 -2.25
N GLU A 71 21.22 17.39 -2.61
CA GLU A 71 21.98 18.62 -2.87
C GLU A 71 22.36 19.42 -1.61
N GLU A 72 22.14 18.91 -0.40
CA GLU A 72 22.27 19.64 0.87
C GLU A 72 23.73 20.09 1.17
N THR A 73 24.06 20.49 2.40
CA THR A 73 25.44 20.92 2.73
C THR A 73 26.17 19.79 3.46
N PRO A 74 27.08 19.02 2.82
CA PRO A 74 27.56 17.72 3.34
C PRO A 74 27.96 17.73 4.81
N PHE A 75 28.90 18.61 5.18
CA PHE A 75 29.43 18.77 6.55
C PHE A 75 28.41 19.26 7.62
N ILE A 76 27.15 19.47 7.26
CA ILE A 76 26.03 19.86 8.14
C ILE A 76 24.90 18.83 8.03
N ALA A 77 24.61 18.38 6.81
CA ALA A 77 23.52 17.48 6.48
C ALA A 77 23.85 16.01 6.80
N GLU A 78 25.00 15.50 6.38
CA GLU A 78 25.35 14.08 6.53
C GLU A 78 25.29 13.62 8.00
N PRO A 79 25.89 14.32 8.99
CA PRO A 79 25.81 13.90 10.39
C PRO A 79 24.42 14.03 10.99
N ALA A 80 23.61 14.97 10.49
CA ALA A 80 22.22 15.15 10.93
C ALA A 80 21.30 14.05 10.37
N ILE A 81 21.50 13.67 9.11
CA ILE A 81 20.80 12.57 8.44
C ILE A 81 21.14 11.25 9.14
N GLU A 82 22.42 10.97 9.39
CA GLU A 82 22.86 9.77 10.13
C GLU A 82 22.24 9.69 11.53
N GLN A 83 22.21 10.81 12.27
CA GLN A 83 21.59 10.87 13.59
C GLN A 83 20.07 10.60 13.51
N LEU A 84 19.35 11.29 12.63
CA LEU A 84 17.89 11.15 12.49
C LEU A 84 17.47 9.76 12.04
N VAL A 85 18.19 9.15 11.10
CA VAL A 85 17.94 7.76 10.68
C VAL A 85 18.10 6.82 11.86
N GLY A 86 19.14 7.00 12.68
CA GLY A 86 19.35 6.21 13.91
C GLY A 86 18.23 6.42 14.95
N GLU A 87 17.77 7.65 15.15
CA GLU A 87 16.70 7.98 16.09
C GLU A 87 15.33 7.44 15.64
N ILE A 88 14.98 7.59 14.36
CA ILE A 88 13.72 7.07 13.79
C ILE A 88 13.71 5.54 13.82
N LEU A 89 14.82 4.87 13.48
CA LEU A 89 14.93 3.40 13.58
C LEU A 89 14.80 2.92 15.03
N ALA A 90 15.31 3.66 16.00
CA ALA A 90 15.18 3.34 17.42
C ALA A 90 13.78 3.63 17.99
N ALA A 91 13.12 4.70 17.53
CA ALA A 91 11.79 5.12 17.96
C ALA A 91 10.65 4.35 17.24
N GLN A 92 10.92 3.81 16.04
CA GLN A 92 9.91 3.29 15.11
C GLN A 92 8.82 4.34 14.76
N SER A 93 9.20 5.62 14.75
CA SER A 93 8.30 6.77 14.61
C SER A 93 9.03 8.00 14.06
N THR A 94 8.29 8.89 13.39
CA THR A 94 8.74 10.22 12.95
C THR A 94 8.70 11.29 14.05
N GLU A 95 8.23 10.94 15.25
CA GLU A 95 8.24 11.81 16.44
C GLU A 95 9.65 11.95 17.06
N VAL A 96 10.60 12.52 16.30
CA VAL A 96 11.99 12.79 16.70
C VAL A 96 12.32 14.28 16.66
N ASP A 97 13.33 14.71 17.43
CA ASP A 97 13.75 16.11 17.49
C ASP A 97 14.61 16.52 16.28
N VAL A 98 14.49 17.78 15.84
CA VAL A 98 15.31 18.31 14.73
C VAL A 98 16.76 18.59 15.16
N VAL A 99 17.72 18.21 14.31
CA VAL A 99 19.15 18.36 14.64
C VAL A 99 19.57 19.84 14.59
N SER A 100 20.18 20.30 15.68
CA SER A 100 20.59 21.71 15.84
C SER A 100 21.58 22.16 14.77
N GLY A 101 21.18 23.17 13.99
CA GLY A 101 21.97 23.69 12.86
C GLY A 101 21.64 23.07 11.50
N ALA A 102 20.84 21.99 11.47
CA ALA A 102 20.42 21.28 10.26
C ALA A 102 18.88 21.22 10.11
N THR A 103 18.16 22.21 10.65
CA THR A 103 16.69 22.17 10.82
C THR A 103 15.92 21.90 9.53
N PHE A 104 16.24 22.59 8.42
CA PHE A 104 15.55 22.36 7.13
C PHE A 104 15.78 20.95 6.59
N THR A 105 17.01 20.45 6.67
CA THR A 105 17.36 19.06 6.29
C THR A 105 16.63 18.05 7.19
N SER A 106 16.57 18.34 8.50
CA SER A 106 15.91 17.50 9.50
C SER A 106 14.41 17.38 9.22
N GLU A 107 13.74 18.52 9.02
CA GLU A 107 12.33 18.56 8.64
C GLU A 107 12.05 17.84 7.32
N ALA A 108 12.97 17.88 6.34
CA ALA A 108 12.81 17.17 5.08
C ALA A 108 12.90 15.65 5.25
N VAL A 109 13.91 15.14 5.97
CA VAL A 109 14.03 13.70 6.27
C VAL A 109 12.78 13.21 7.03
N ILE A 110 12.38 13.92 8.08
CA ILE A 110 11.21 13.55 8.90
C ILE A 110 9.93 13.50 8.03
N LYS A 111 9.69 14.49 7.16
CA LYS A 111 8.50 14.54 6.29
C LYS A 111 8.54 13.50 5.16
N ALA A 112 9.72 13.20 4.62
CA ALA A 112 9.88 12.15 3.61
C ALA A 112 9.61 10.76 4.22
N VAL A 113 10.15 10.48 5.41
CA VAL A 113 9.81 9.26 6.15
C VAL A 113 8.31 9.22 6.48
N ASP A 114 7.72 10.33 6.95
CA ASP A 114 6.28 10.38 7.29
C ASP A 114 5.38 10.04 6.09
N GLN A 115 5.71 10.52 4.89
CA GLN A 115 5.02 10.11 3.66
C GLN A 115 5.18 8.62 3.35
N ALA A 116 6.38 8.06 3.50
CA ALA A 116 6.64 6.64 3.28
C ALA A 116 5.86 5.77 4.27
N LEU A 117 5.84 6.14 5.56
CA LEU A 117 5.07 5.45 6.60
C LEU A 117 3.55 5.57 6.38
N ARG A 118 3.05 6.71 5.88
CA ARG A 118 1.65 6.86 5.46
C ARG A 118 1.30 5.87 4.34
N LYS A 119 2.10 5.81 3.27
CA LYS A 119 1.89 4.85 2.17
C LYS A 119 1.85 3.40 2.66
N ALA A 120 2.73 3.05 3.60
CA ALA A 120 2.75 1.73 4.22
C ALA A 120 1.56 1.47 5.17
N SER A 121 1.01 2.51 5.80
CA SER A 121 -0.19 2.42 6.66
C SER A 121 -1.50 2.40 5.87
N THR A 122 -1.52 2.89 4.62
CA THR A 122 -2.69 2.76 3.74
C THR A 122 -2.88 1.30 3.36
N VAL A 123 -3.93 0.67 3.88
CA VAL A 123 -4.33 -0.70 3.57
C VAL A 123 -5.58 -0.67 2.69
N PHE A 124 -5.39 -0.94 1.39
CA PHE A 124 -6.51 -1.21 0.51
C PHE A 124 -7.02 -2.65 0.72
N ALA A 125 -8.31 -2.90 0.50
CA ALA A 125 -8.85 -4.26 0.59
C ALA A 125 -8.31 -5.12 -0.58
N ASP A 126 -7.82 -6.33 -0.32
CA ASP A 126 -7.34 -7.23 -1.39
C ASP A 126 -8.47 -7.65 -2.35
N GLY A 127 -8.16 -7.70 -3.65
CA GLY A 127 -9.12 -8.09 -4.68
C GLY A 127 -8.94 -7.36 -6.01
N VAL A 128 -9.95 -7.44 -6.87
CA VAL A 128 -10.09 -6.57 -8.05
C VAL A 128 -11.29 -5.67 -7.82
N HIS A 129 -11.06 -4.36 -7.85
CA HIS A 129 -12.08 -3.33 -7.69
C HIS A 129 -12.31 -2.64 -9.02
N THR A 130 -13.54 -2.21 -9.27
CA THR A 130 -13.90 -1.46 -10.48
C THR A 130 -14.43 -0.10 -10.07
N GLY A 131 -13.86 0.97 -10.61
CA GLY A 131 -14.28 2.34 -10.35
C GLY A 131 -14.46 3.15 -11.63
N LYS A 132 -15.22 4.24 -11.54
CA LYS A 132 -15.69 5.05 -12.66
C LYS A 132 -15.71 6.54 -12.36
N ALA A 133 -15.20 7.34 -13.28
CA ALA A 133 -15.31 8.80 -13.21
C ALA A 133 -15.39 9.44 -14.59
N GLU A 134 -15.82 10.70 -14.67
CA GLU A 134 -15.91 11.45 -15.91
C GLU A 134 -14.51 11.88 -16.40
N GLY A 135 -14.18 11.53 -17.64
CA GLY A 135 -12.99 11.98 -18.36
C GLY A 135 -13.25 13.29 -19.14
N PHE A 136 -12.64 13.41 -20.34
CA PHE A 136 -12.83 14.58 -21.20
C PHE A 136 -14.18 14.58 -21.93
N SER A 137 -14.63 13.41 -22.37
CA SER A 137 -15.78 13.23 -23.27
C SER A 137 -16.59 11.97 -23.02
N SER A 138 -16.16 11.15 -22.04
CA SER A 138 -16.74 9.85 -21.70
C SER A 138 -16.51 9.53 -20.22
N THR A 139 -17.33 8.64 -19.64
CA THR A 139 -17.01 8.01 -18.37
C THR A 139 -15.86 7.02 -18.58
N ILE A 140 -14.78 7.17 -17.83
CA ILE A 140 -13.65 6.24 -17.82
C ILE A 140 -13.93 5.16 -16.77
N THR A 141 -13.68 3.89 -17.12
CA THR A 141 -13.73 2.76 -16.18
C THR A 141 -12.34 2.18 -15.98
N VAL A 142 -11.95 1.95 -14.73
CA VAL A 142 -10.70 1.26 -14.38
C VAL A 142 -10.98 -0.02 -13.61
N GLU A 143 -10.11 -1.02 -13.77
CA GLU A 143 -9.95 -2.11 -12.83
C GLU A 143 -8.64 -1.93 -12.04
N VAL A 144 -8.73 -2.02 -10.72
CA VAL A 144 -7.62 -1.88 -9.78
C VAL A 144 -7.43 -3.20 -9.07
N THR A 145 -6.28 -3.85 -9.27
CA THR A 145 -5.91 -5.07 -8.54
C THR A 145 -5.12 -4.69 -7.30
N VAL A 146 -5.62 -5.08 -6.14
CA VAL A 146 -4.96 -4.94 -4.83
C VAL A 146 -4.51 -6.32 -4.35
N SER A 147 -3.27 -6.41 -3.87
CA SER A 147 -2.68 -7.64 -3.33
C SER A 147 -1.72 -7.30 -2.20
N GLY A 148 -1.90 -7.89 -1.01
CA GLY A 148 -1.14 -7.53 0.18
C GLY A 148 -1.36 -6.07 0.61
N GLY A 149 -2.56 -5.53 0.39
CA GLY A 149 -2.93 -4.13 0.64
C GLY A 149 -2.26 -3.10 -0.29
N ALA A 150 -1.46 -3.54 -1.26
CA ALA A 150 -0.77 -2.69 -2.23
C ALA A 150 -1.52 -2.60 -3.56
N ILE A 151 -1.47 -1.45 -4.24
CA ILE A 151 -1.95 -1.31 -5.62
C ILE A 151 -0.98 -2.08 -6.54
N ALA A 152 -1.37 -3.26 -7.00
CA ALA A 152 -0.54 -4.17 -7.78
C ALA A 152 -0.71 -3.99 -9.31
N ARG A 153 -1.87 -3.47 -9.74
CA ARG A 153 -2.18 -3.13 -11.14
C ARG A 153 -3.30 -2.09 -11.17
N VAL A 154 -3.19 -1.14 -12.10
CA VAL A 154 -4.31 -0.32 -12.57
C VAL A 154 -4.44 -0.56 -14.07
N GLU A 155 -5.65 -0.74 -14.58
CA GLU A 155 -5.94 -0.96 -15.98
C GLU A 155 -7.17 -0.17 -16.41
N VAL A 156 -7.05 0.67 -17.45
CA VAL A 156 -8.19 1.38 -18.04
C VAL A 156 -8.93 0.40 -18.96
N VAL A 157 -10.09 -0.08 -18.53
CA VAL A 157 -10.84 -1.14 -19.23
C VAL A 157 -11.88 -0.61 -20.21
N ASP A 158 -12.30 0.65 -20.07
CA ASP A 158 -13.31 1.29 -20.93
C ASP A 158 -13.12 2.82 -20.96
N HIS A 159 -13.03 3.42 -22.14
CA HIS A 159 -13.12 4.86 -22.38
C HIS A 159 -13.45 5.15 -23.86
N ASP A 160 -14.20 6.23 -24.11
CA ASP A 160 -14.48 6.76 -25.47
C ASP A 160 -13.71 8.08 -25.75
N ASP A 161 -12.83 8.49 -24.83
CA ASP A 161 -12.03 9.72 -24.96
C ASP A 161 -11.13 9.73 -26.20
N THR A 162 -11.01 10.90 -26.84
CA THR A 162 -10.35 11.09 -28.15
C THR A 162 -8.95 10.44 -28.18
N PRO A 163 -8.73 9.33 -28.93
CA PRO A 163 -7.57 8.46 -28.70
C PRO A 163 -6.20 9.14 -28.78
N PHE A 164 -5.98 10.04 -29.75
CA PHE A 164 -4.71 10.76 -29.90
C PHE A 164 -4.40 11.73 -28.74
N ILE A 165 -5.41 12.13 -27.96
CA ILE A 165 -5.25 12.95 -26.75
C ILE A 165 -5.18 12.05 -25.51
N ALA A 166 -6.07 11.05 -25.42
CA ALA A 166 -6.22 10.16 -24.28
C ALA A 166 -4.99 9.26 -24.03
N GLN A 167 -4.36 8.76 -25.10
CA GLN A 167 -3.31 7.73 -25.04
C GLN A 167 -2.20 8.06 -24.03
N GLY A 168 -1.74 9.31 -24.00
CA GLY A 168 -0.69 9.73 -23.06
C GLY A 168 -1.08 9.56 -21.59
N ALA A 169 -2.34 9.83 -21.23
CA ALA A 169 -2.85 9.62 -19.88
C ALA A 169 -3.09 8.12 -19.58
N VAL A 170 -3.66 7.39 -20.55
CA VAL A 170 -3.95 5.95 -20.45
C VAL A 170 -2.68 5.11 -20.25
N ASP A 171 -1.56 5.49 -20.89
CA ASP A 171 -0.29 4.77 -20.75
C ASP A 171 0.48 5.15 -19.47
N GLN A 172 0.44 6.42 -19.02
CA GLN A 172 1.31 6.92 -17.95
C GLN A 172 0.64 6.95 -16.56
N ILE A 173 -0.63 7.35 -16.45
CA ILE A 173 -1.28 7.51 -15.15
C ILE A 173 -1.41 6.17 -14.40
N PRO A 174 -1.84 5.05 -15.02
CA PRO A 174 -1.88 3.76 -14.34
C PRO A 174 -0.52 3.29 -13.80
N ALA A 175 0.58 3.59 -14.50
CA ALA A 175 1.93 3.27 -14.05
C ALA A 175 2.35 4.16 -12.87
N ALA A 176 2.13 5.48 -12.98
CA ALA A 176 2.43 6.44 -11.91
C ALA A 176 1.66 6.14 -10.62
N ILE A 177 0.40 5.69 -10.71
CA ILE A 177 -0.41 5.32 -9.54
C ILE A 177 0.15 4.07 -8.84
N VAL A 178 0.59 3.06 -9.59
CA VAL A 178 1.23 1.85 -9.04
C VAL A 178 2.58 2.20 -8.40
N GLU A 179 3.38 3.08 -9.00
CA GLU A 179 4.66 3.55 -8.47
C GLU A 179 4.49 4.42 -7.21
N ALA A 180 3.54 5.36 -7.22
CA ALA A 180 3.27 6.25 -6.10
C ALA A 180 2.58 5.56 -4.92
N GLN A 181 1.85 4.45 -5.16
CA GLN A 181 0.85 3.86 -4.26
C GLN A 181 -0.22 4.89 -3.84
N SER A 182 -0.63 5.74 -4.79
CA SER A 182 -1.54 6.88 -4.61
C SER A 182 -2.27 7.17 -5.93
N TRP A 183 -3.54 7.55 -5.90
CA TRP A 183 -4.23 8.08 -7.08
C TRP A 183 -3.94 9.57 -7.34
N ASP A 184 -3.48 10.32 -6.33
CA ASP A 184 -2.99 11.69 -6.48
C ASP A 184 -1.58 11.66 -7.10
N VAL A 185 -1.49 11.93 -8.40
CA VAL A 185 -0.27 11.93 -9.23
C VAL A 185 -0.29 13.07 -10.27
N GLU A 186 0.83 13.37 -10.93
CA GLU A 186 0.87 14.46 -11.92
C GLU A 186 0.08 14.13 -13.20
N ALA A 187 -0.86 15.00 -13.57
CA ALA A 187 -1.68 14.86 -14.76
C ALA A 187 -0.89 15.10 -16.06
N VAL A 188 -1.09 14.24 -17.07
CA VAL A 188 -0.34 14.31 -18.34
C VAL A 188 -0.71 15.56 -19.13
N SER A 189 0.32 16.32 -19.54
CA SER A 189 0.18 17.56 -20.31
C SER A 189 -0.56 17.35 -21.62
N GLY A 190 -1.60 18.17 -21.87
CA GLY A 190 -2.50 18.04 -23.01
C GLY A 190 -3.63 17.02 -22.82
N ALA A 191 -3.53 16.10 -21.85
CA ALA A 191 -4.49 15.05 -21.55
C ALA A 191 -5.11 15.17 -20.14
N THR A 192 -5.16 16.40 -19.60
CA THR A 192 -5.45 16.68 -18.18
C THR A 192 -6.80 16.13 -17.70
N LEU A 193 -7.87 16.27 -18.50
CA LEU A 193 -9.21 15.81 -18.10
C LEU A 193 -9.34 14.28 -18.16
N THR A 194 -8.71 13.61 -19.14
CA THR A 194 -8.60 12.14 -19.15
C THR A 194 -7.73 11.66 -17.98
N SER A 195 -6.66 12.38 -17.64
CA SER A 195 -5.80 12.06 -16.49
C SER A 195 -6.58 12.12 -15.17
N GLN A 196 -7.32 13.21 -14.95
CA GLN A 196 -8.18 13.36 -13.77
C GLN A 196 -9.29 12.29 -13.73
N GLY A 197 -9.89 11.95 -14.88
CA GLY A 197 -10.86 10.85 -14.97
C GLY A 197 -10.27 9.50 -14.56
N ILE A 198 -9.01 9.19 -14.92
CA ILE A 198 -8.34 7.95 -14.47
C ILE A 198 -8.06 8.01 -12.95
N MET A 199 -7.52 9.12 -12.43
CA MET A 199 -7.23 9.27 -11.00
C MET A 199 -8.50 9.14 -10.14
N ASN A 200 -9.57 9.87 -10.50
CA ASN A 200 -10.86 9.82 -9.82
C ASN A 200 -11.54 8.44 -9.95
N ALA A 201 -11.32 7.71 -11.05
CA ALA A 201 -11.84 6.35 -11.19
C ALA A 201 -11.09 5.34 -10.31
N VAL A 202 -9.80 5.57 -10.00
CA VAL A 202 -9.07 4.77 -9.00
C VAL A 202 -9.53 5.13 -7.57
N GLU A 203 -9.80 6.41 -7.29
CA GLU A 203 -10.39 6.87 -6.02
C GLU A 203 -11.77 6.22 -5.76
N ASP A 204 -12.65 6.19 -6.76
CA ASP A 204 -13.94 5.48 -6.71
C ASP A 204 -13.76 3.95 -6.53
N ALA A 205 -12.76 3.36 -7.19
CA ALA A 205 -12.46 1.93 -7.05
C ALA A 205 -11.94 1.54 -5.65
N LEU A 206 -11.12 2.40 -5.03
CA LEU A 206 -10.49 2.13 -3.72
C LEU A 206 -11.28 2.69 -2.54
N GLY A 207 -12.38 3.40 -2.79
CA GLY A 207 -13.34 3.84 -1.76
C GLY A 207 -12.91 5.11 -1.03
N GLY A 208 -12.55 6.16 -1.77
CA GLY A 208 -12.07 7.45 -1.22
C GLY A 208 -12.93 8.07 -0.10
N GLU A 209 -12.25 8.73 0.85
CA GLU A 209 -12.80 9.33 2.08
C GLU A 209 -13.27 10.79 1.93
#